data_AF-A0A956N851-F1
#
_entry.id   AF-A0A956N851-F1
#
_cell.length_a   1.000
_cell.length_b   1.000
_cell.length_c   1.000
_cell.angle_alpha   90.00
_cell.angle_beta   90.00
_cell.angle_gamma   90.00
#
_symmetry.space_group_name_H-M   'P 1'
#
loop_
_entity.id
_entity.type
_entity.pdbx_description
1 polymer ?
#
loop_
_entity_poly.entity_id
_entity_poly.type
_entity_poly.pdbx_seq_one_letter_code
_entity_poly.pdbx_strand_id
1 'polypeptide(L)'
;MQRKIFGIGAIALTLSLAACSSSRMVQGPPRLDLRQYGRVGMLDVTTQPGNTLGTEANRAFVAAIQTAQPGVPVLELGNESQVLRDVGAFLLTPETLRAIGKKHGVET
;
A
#
# COMPACT_ATOMS: atom_id res chain seq x y z
N MET A 1 56.91 -5.04 -13.46
CA MET A 1 55.55 -5.61 -13.62
C MET A 1 54.54 -5.09 -12.58
N GLN A 2 54.94 -4.80 -11.33
CA GLN A 2 54.02 -4.41 -10.24
C GLN A 2 53.34 -3.03 -10.38
N ARG A 3 53.98 -2.03 -11.00
CA ARG A 3 53.36 -0.71 -11.25
C ARG A 3 52.12 -0.77 -12.15
N LYS A 4 52.04 -1.74 -13.08
CA LYS A 4 50.89 -1.92 -13.98
C LYS A 4 49.70 -2.54 -13.25
N ILE A 5 49.96 -3.46 -12.31
CA ILE A 5 48.92 -4.12 -11.49
C ILE A 5 48.30 -3.11 -10.51
N PHE A 6 49.10 -2.24 -9.90
CA PHE A 6 48.59 -1.16 -9.04
C PHE A 6 47.73 -0.14 -9.80
N GLY A 7 48.13 0.22 -11.02
CA GLY A 7 47.35 1.13 -11.87
C GLY A 7 46.00 0.54 -12.29
N ILE A 8 45.97 -0.75 -12.65
CA ILE A 8 44.72 -1.45 -13.01
C ILE A 8 43.81 -1.61 -11.79
N GLY A 9 44.37 -1.93 -10.62
CA GLY A 9 43.61 -2.03 -9.38
C GLY A 9 42.96 -0.70 -8.97
N ALA A 10 43.66 0.42 -9.13
CA ALA A 10 43.12 1.75 -8.84
C ALA A 10 41.98 2.16 -9.80
N ILE A 11 42.09 1.80 -11.09
CA ILE A 11 41.05 2.09 -12.09
C ILE A 11 39.81 1.21 -11.88
N ALA A 12 39.99 -0.07 -11.55
CA ALA A 12 38.88 -0.97 -11.25
C ALA A 12 38.11 -0.53 -9.99
N LEU A 13 38.83 0.01 -8.98
CA LEU A 13 38.22 0.54 -7.77
C LEU A 13 37.43 1.83 -8.04
N THR A 14 37.89 2.73 -8.89
CA THR A 14 37.12 3.96 -9.20
C THR A 14 35.88 3.69 -10.04
N LEU A 15 35.89 2.67 -10.92
CA LEU A 15 34.70 2.28 -11.69
C LEU A 15 33.60 1.65 -10.84
N SER A 16 33.95 0.94 -9.75
CA SER A 16 32.94 0.29 -8.90
C SER A 16 32.19 1.29 -8.01
N LEU A 17 32.78 2.45 -7.69
CA LEU A 17 32.09 3.52 -6.96
C LEU A 17 31.07 4.30 -7.81
N ALA A 18 31.10 4.17 -9.14
CA ALA A 18 30.15 4.83 -10.04
C ALA A 18 28.91 3.97 -10.37
N ALA A 19 28.83 2.75 -9.83
CA ALA A 19 27.71 1.83 -10.06
C ALA A 19 26.48 2.18 -9.20
N CYS A 20 26.00 3.42 -9.29
CA CYS A 20 24.70 3.79 -8.74
C CYS A 20 23.60 3.25 -9.68
N SER A 21 22.99 2.13 -9.29
CA SER A 21 21.77 1.63 -9.95
C SER A 21 20.63 2.64 -9.73
N SER A 22 20.31 3.42 -10.76
CA SER A 22 19.20 4.38 -10.72
C SER A 22 17.92 3.67 -11.16
N SER A 23 17.30 2.93 -10.24
CA SER A 23 15.97 2.37 -10.46
C SER A 23 14.94 3.49 -10.51
N ARG A 24 14.40 3.80 -11.70
CA ARG A 24 13.22 4.66 -11.84
C ARG A 24 11.97 3.82 -11.64
N MET A 25 11.28 4.03 -10.53
CA MET A 25 9.92 3.55 -10.36
C MET A 25 9.00 4.37 -11.27
N VAL A 26 8.37 3.70 -12.25
CA VAL A 26 7.34 4.32 -13.10
C VAL A 26 5.99 3.96 -12.52
N GLN A 27 5.25 4.97 -12.08
CA GLN A 27 3.87 4.80 -11.60
C GLN A 27 2.97 4.56 -12.81
N GLY A 28 2.44 3.34 -12.94
CA GLY A 28 1.48 2.99 -13.99
C GLY A 28 0.06 3.50 -13.66
N PRO A 29 -0.82 3.61 -14.67
CA PRO A 29 -2.21 3.99 -14.42
C PRO A 29 -2.91 2.93 -13.54
N PRO A 30 -3.96 3.32 -12.79
CA PRO A 30 -4.78 2.38 -12.03
C PRO A 30 -5.36 1.32 -12.97
N ARG A 31 -5.23 0.05 -12.60
CA ARG A 31 -5.81 -1.07 -13.37
C ARG A 31 -7.30 -1.29 -13.09
N LEU A 32 -7.78 -0.75 -11.99
CA LEU A 32 -9.16 -0.88 -11.52
C LEU A 32 -9.76 0.52 -11.38
N ASP A 33 -10.85 0.77 -12.09
CA ASP A 33 -11.66 1.98 -11.88
C ASP A 33 -12.56 1.75 -10.67
N LEU A 34 -12.35 2.48 -9.59
CA LEU A 34 -13.12 2.36 -8.36
C LEU A 34 -14.46 3.10 -8.43
N ARG A 35 -14.64 4.02 -9.37
CA ARG A 35 -15.86 4.82 -9.52
C ARG A 35 -17.08 3.97 -9.89
N GLN A 36 -16.85 2.78 -10.46
CA GLN A 36 -17.91 1.84 -10.81
C GLN A 36 -18.43 1.00 -9.63
N TYR A 37 -17.78 1.07 -8.46
CA TYR A 37 -18.12 0.28 -7.26
C TYR A 37 -18.77 1.11 -6.14
N GLY A 38 -19.36 2.26 -6.50
CA GLY A 38 -20.05 3.12 -5.56
C GLY A 38 -19.13 3.57 -4.42
N ARG A 39 -19.37 3.06 -3.21
CA ARG A 39 -18.59 3.38 -2.00
C ARG A 39 -17.66 2.22 -1.64
N VAL A 40 -16.37 2.51 -1.49
CA VAL A 40 -15.33 1.55 -1.14
C VAL A 40 -15.09 1.56 0.36
N GLY A 41 -15.14 0.39 0.99
CA GLY A 41 -14.81 0.21 2.41
C GLY A 41 -13.32 -0.06 2.59
N MET A 42 -12.72 0.56 3.60
CA MET A 42 -11.30 0.41 3.95
C MET A 42 -11.17 -0.01 5.41
N LEU A 43 -10.40 -1.08 5.67
CA LEU A 43 -9.99 -1.46 7.02
C LEU A 43 -8.74 -0.66 7.42
N ASP A 44 -8.59 -0.40 8.71
CA ASP A 44 -7.41 0.30 9.22
C ASP A 44 -6.13 -0.48 8.96
N VAL A 45 -5.11 0.24 8.49
CA VAL A 45 -3.76 -0.29 8.37
C VAL A 45 -3.22 -0.57 9.77
N THR A 46 -2.83 -1.82 9.99
CA THR A 46 -2.20 -2.26 11.23
C THR A 46 -0.68 -2.17 11.12
N THR A 47 -0.04 -1.69 12.18
CA THR A 47 1.42 -1.64 12.29
C THR A 47 1.87 -2.39 13.53
N GLN A 48 3.05 -3.01 13.45
CA GLN A 48 3.63 -3.72 14.58
C GLN A 48 5.08 -3.27 14.78
N PRO A 49 5.42 -2.68 15.95
CA PRO A 49 4.54 -2.38 17.10
C PRO A 49 3.50 -1.30 16.78
N GLY A 50 2.34 -1.36 17.45
CA GLY A 50 1.23 -0.41 17.25
C GLY A 50 1.62 1.01 17.64
N ASN A 51 1.87 1.84 16.63
CA ASN A 51 2.28 3.23 16.76
C ASN A 51 1.45 4.12 15.83
N THR A 52 1.75 5.43 15.77
CA THR A 52 1.01 6.40 14.94
C THR A 52 1.13 6.15 13.43
N LEU A 53 2.04 5.25 13.00
CA LEU A 53 2.23 4.95 11.58
C LEU A 53 0.96 4.37 10.94
N GLY A 54 0.11 3.65 11.68
CA GLY A 54 -1.17 3.14 11.13
C GLY A 54 -2.09 4.27 10.70
N THR A 55 -2.24 5.29 11.54
CA THR A 55 -3.06 6.49 11.22
C THR A 55 -2.46 7.32 10.09
N GLU A 56 -1.13 7.43 10.02
CA GLU A 56 -0.44 8.08 8.91
C GLU A 56 -0.61 7.29 7.60
N ALA A 57 -0.51 5.97 7.66
CA ALA A 57 -0.72 5.08 6.53
C ALA A 57 -2.16 5.15 6.01
N ASN A 58 -3.17 5.15 6.88
CA ASN A 58 -4.58 5.35 6.49
C ASN A 58 -4.74 6.66 5.69
N ARG A 59 -4.25 7.78 6.25
CA ARG A 59 -4.33 9.10 5.59
C ARG A 59 -3.59 9.13 4.26
N ALA A 60 -2.39 8.56 4.21
CA ALA A 60 -1.59 8.49 2.99
C ALA A 60 -2.29 7.64 1.92
N PHE A 61 -2.92 6.53 2.31
CA PHE A 61 -3.64 5.65 1.41
C PHE A 61 -4.90 6.32 0.83
N VAL A 62 -5.70 6.97 1.67
CA VAL A 62 -6.88 7.75 1.22
C VAL A 62 -6.44 8.86 0.27
N ALA A 63 -5.38 9.60 0.60
CA ALA A 63 -4.84 10.65 -0.27
C ALA A 63 -4.35 10.10 -1.62
N ALA A 64 -3.72 8.92 -1.62
CA ALA A 64 -3.27 8.25 -2.85
C ALA A 64 -4.47 7.83 -3.72
N ILE A 65 -5.54 7.29 -3.13
CA ILE A 65 -6.79 6.99 -3.86
C ILE A 65 -7.37 8.25 -4.47
N GLN A 66 -7.53 9.33 -3.70
CA GLN A 66 -8.12 10.56 -4.23
C GLN A 66 -7.26 11.20 -5.33
N THR A 67 -5.93 11.08 -5.22
CA THR A 67 -5.02 11.58 -6.26
C THR A 67 -5.12 10.77 -7.54
N ALA A 68 -5.19 9.44 -7.42
CA ALA A 68 -5.27 8.53 -8.57
C ALA A 68 -6.67 8.48 -9.21
N GLN A 69 -7.72 8.58 -8.38
CA GLN A 69 -9.12 8.44 -8.74
C GLN A 69 -9.99 9.42 -7.93
N PRO A 70 -10.04 10.70 -8.35
CA PRO A 70 -10.77 11.73 -7.63
C PRO A 70 -12.26 11.41 -7.50
N GLY A 71 -12.82 11.70 -6.32
CA GLY A 71 -14.26 11.59 -6.06
C GLY A 71 -14.74 10.18 -5.72
N VAL A 72 -13.84 9.19 -5.65
CA VAL A 72 -14.18 7.85 -5.13
C VAL A 72 -14.53 7.96 -3.65
N PRO A 73 -15.74 7.60 -3.21
CA PRO A 73 -16.11 7.61 -1.80
C PRO A 73 -15.40 6.47 -1.06
N VAL A 74 -14.51 6.82 -0.13
CA VAL A 74 -13.83 5.84 0.74
C VAL A 74 -14.41 5.95 2.15
N LEU A 75 -14.85 4.82 2.71
CA LEU A 75 -15.34 4.71 4.08
C LEU A 75 -14.34 3.93 4.93
N GLU A 76 -13.77 4.58 5.93
CA GLU A 76 -12.97 3.89 6.95
C GLU A 76 -13.90 3.09 7.87
N LEU A 77 -13.79 1.78 7.83
CA LEU A 77 -14.62 0.84 8.60
C LEU A 77 -14.08 0.62 10.02
N GLY A 78 -12.80 0.94 10.24
CA GLY A 78 -12.06 0.65 11.46
C GLY A 78 -11.22 -0.62 11.34
N ASN A 79 -10.74 -1.12 12.48
CA ASN A 79 -9.90 -2.30 12.53
C ASN A 79 -10.67 -3.59 12.18
N GLU A 80 -10.01 -4.51 11.46
CA GLU A 80 -10.56 -5.81 11.05
C GLU A 80 -11.25 -6.57 12.19
N SER A 81 -10.62 -6.64 13.37
CA SER A 81 -11.18 -7.36 14.51
C SER A 81 -12.49 -6.75 14.98
N GLN A 82 -12.64 -5.43 14.91
CA GLN A 82 -13.87 -4.74 15.28
C GLN A 82 -14.97 -4.97 14.24
N VAL A 83 -14.62 -4.82 12.95
CA VAL A 83 -15.55 -5.01 11.83
C VAL A 83 -16.07 -6.46 11.75
N LEU A 84 -15.23 -7.45 12.06
CA LEU A 84 -15.63 -8.86 12.14
C LEU A 84 -16.56 -9.12 13.33
N ARG A 85 -16.24 -8.59 14.51
CA ARG A 85 -17.14 -8.68 15.69
C ARG A 85 -18.50 -8.07 15.42
N ASP A 86 -18.53 -6.99 14.65
CA ASP A 86 -19.73 -6.29 14.24
C ASP A 86 -20.71 -7.18 13.45
N VAL A 87 -20.22 -8.20 12.77
CA VAL A 87 -21.05 -9.17 12.04
C VAL A 87 -21.05 -10.56 12.68
N GLY A 88 -20.54 -10.69 13.92
CA GLY A 88 -20.47 -11.96 14.65
C GLY A 88 -19.52 -12.98 14.02
N ALA A 89 -18.51 -12.51 13.27
CA ALA A 89 -17.55 -13.34 12.56
C ALA A 89 -16.15 -13.28 13.16
N PHE A 90 -15.30 -14.22 12.74
CA PHE A 90 -13.89 -14.30 13.14
C PHE A 90 -12.92 -14.26 11.96
N LEU A 91 -13.41 -14.41 10.73
CA LEU A 91 -12.61 -14.48 9.51
C LEU A 91 -13.31 -13.74 8.37
N LEU A 92 -12.52 -13.16 7.47
CA LEU A 92 -13.01 -12.56 6.23
C LEU A 92 -13.30 -13.65 5.19
N THR A 93 -14.50 -14.21 5.24
CA THR A 93 -15.07 -15.09 4.21
C THR A 93 -15.99 -14.29 3.26
N PRO A 94 -16.31 -14.80 2.05
CA PRO A 94 -17.27 -14.14 1.15
C PRO A 94 -18.63 -13.81 1.81
N GLU A 95 -19.10 -14.67 2.70
CA GLU A 95 -20.35 -14.48 3.44
C GLU A 95 -20.23 -13.31 4.43
N THR A 96 -19.12 -13.26 5.17
CA THR A 96 -18.86 -12.18 6.14
C THR A 96 -18.62 -10.84 5.44
N LEU A 97 -17.95 -10.82 4.28
CA LEU A 97 -17.80 -9.61 3.47
C LEU A 97 -19.16 -9.05 3.05
N ARG A 98 -20.08 -9.90 2.58
CA ARG A 98 -21.46 -9.48 2.27
C ARG A 98 -22.20 -8.95 3.49
N ALA A 99 -22.00 -9.57 4.66
CA ALA A 99 -22.58 -9.10 5.91
C ALA A 99 -22.03 -7.72 6.32
N ILE A 100 -20.72 -7.50 6.18
CA ILE A 100 -20.04 -6.22 6.41
C ILE A 100 -20.57 -5.17 5.43
N GLY A 101 -20.66 -5.51 4.15
CA GLY A 101 -21.21 -4.63 3.11
C GLY A 101 -22.62 -4.16 3.45
N LYS A 102 -23.52 -5.09 3.83
CA LYS A 102 -24.87 -4.76 4.29
C LYS A 102 -24.90 -3.89 5.54
N LYS A 103 -24.07 -4.20 6.55
CA LYS A 103 -24.04 -3.47 7.82
C LYS A 103 -23.49 -2.05 7.68
N HIS A 104 -22.44 -1.88 6.88
CA HIS A 104 -21.73 -0.61 6.75
C HIS A 104 -22.11 0.17 5.49
N GLY A 105 -22.94 -0.38 4.61
CA GLY A 105 -23.43 0.23 3.36
C GLY A 105 -22.36 0.34 2.26
N VAL A 106 -21.52 -0.68 2.15
CA VAL A 106 -20.43 -0.79 1.17
C VAL A 106 -20.81 -1.87 0.14
N GLU A 107 -20.46 -1.67 -1.13
CA GLU A 107 -20.75 -2.64 -2.19
C GLU A 107 -19.82 -3.88 -2.09
N THR A 108 -20.38 -5.08 -2.21
CA THR A 108 -19.70 -6.38 -2.00
C THR A 108 -20.27 -7.50 -2.84
#